data_AF-A0A1B6CS45-F1
#
_entry.id   AF-A0A1B6CS45-F1
#
_cell.length_a   1.000
_cell.length_b   1.000
_cell.length_c   1.000
_cell.angle_alpha   90.00
_cell.angle_beta   90.00
_cell.angle_gamma   90.00
#
_symmetry.space_group_name_H-M   'P 1'
#
loop_
_entity.id
_entity.type
_entity.pdbx_description
1 polymer ?
#
loop_
_entity_poly.entity_id
_entity_poly.type
_entity_poly.pdbx_seq_one_letter_code
_entity_poly.pdbx_strand_id
1 'polypeptide(L)'
;RVDEGIIENPLALGDNILKEPNSDAVPKWKPESGKNPAEPGLYVEGDILFPSRDMARSSLKHPSLRWPEGIVPYELSPTFNDKDRAMINNLIEYFHKLTCVRWVPRTDDDDDFVSIENNRTGCWSFVGRIGGRQRLNLHSPGCLKNRGASVHEMMHALGFLHEQNRWDRDQYLTVHYENVKPGNEA
;
A
#
# COMPACT_ATOMS: atom_id res chain seq x y z
N ARG A 1 -4.97 2.77 -28.62
CA ARG A 1 -5.88 2.86 -27.47
C ARG A 1 -5.11 3.68 -26.44
N VAL A 2 -5.59 4.86 -26.02
CA VAL A 2 -4.91 5.61 -24.96
C VAL A 2 -5.23 4.87 -23.68
N ASP A 3 -4.21 4.39 -22.98
CA ASP A 3 -4.38 3.83 -21.65
C ASP A 3 -4.61 5.00 -20.69
N GLU A 4 -5.83 5.15 -20.19
CA GLU A 4 -6.20 6.25 -19.28
C GLU A 4 -5.52 6.10 -17.91
N GLY A 5 -4.87 4.96 -17.64
CA GLY A 5 -4.14 4.69 -16.41
C GLY A 5 -5.05 4.47 -15.21
N ILE A 6 -4.47 3.89 -14.15
CA ILE A 6 -5.21 3.44 -12.96
C ILE A 6 -5.70 4.63 -12.11
N ILE A 7 -5.15 5.82 -12.34
CA ILE A 7 -5.54 7.08 -11.68
C ILE A 7 -6.90 7.60 -12.18
N GLU A 8 -7.23 7.38 -13.46
CA GLU A 8 -8.47 7.87 -14.09
C GLU A 8 -9.59 6.83 -14.03
N ASN A 9 -9.27 5.53 -14.14
CA ASN A 9 -10.27 4.47 -14.12
C ASN A 9 -9.79 3.19 -13.41
N PRO A 10 -9.69 3.18 -12.07
CA PRO A 10 -9.26 2.00 -11.32
C PRO A 10 -10.25 0.82 -11.43
N LEU A 11 -11.50 1.05 -11.87
CA LEU A 11 -12.46 -0.03 -12.17
C LEU A 11 -12.08 -0.88 -13.39
N ALA A 12 -11.18 -0.40 -14.25
CA ALA A 12 -10.67 -1.17 -15.39
C ALA A 12 -9.91 -2.44 -14.97
N LEU A 13 -9.47 -2.52 -13.72
CA LEU A 13 -8.75 -3.66 -13.13
C LEU A 13 -9.68 -4.80 -12.63
N GLY A 14 -11.00 -4.64 -12.78
CA GLY A 14 -11.99 -5.69 -12.48
C GLY A 14 -12.38 -5.83 -11.00
N ASP A 15 -13.23 -6.82 -10.69
CA ASP A 15 -13.90 -6.92 -9.38
C ASP A 15 -13.03 -7.43 -8.23
N ASN A 16 -11.84 -7.92 -8.55
CA ASN A 16 -10.88 -8.37 -7.55
C ASN A 16 -10.25 -7.21 -6.78
N ILE A 17 -10.39 -5.96 -7.26
CA ILE A 17 -9.84 -4.77 -6.58
C ILE A 17 -10.47 -4.44 -5.22
N LEU A 18 -11.62 -5.04 -4.92
CA LEU A 18 -12.48 -4.70 -3.79
C LEU A 18 -12.44 -5.73 -2.67
N LYS A 19 -11.72 -6.83 -2.87
CA LYS A 19 -11.73 -7.97 -1.95
C LYS A 19 -10.53 -7.87 -1.03
N GLU A 20 -10.79 -7.97 0.27
CA GLU A 20 -9.73 -8.26 1.24
C GLU A 20 -9.02 -9.57 0.79
N PRO A 21 -7.70 -9.62 0.85
CA PRO A 21 -6.92 -10.70 0.25
C PRO A 21 -7.14 -11.98 1.02
N ASN A 22 -7.43 -13.07 0.30
CA ASN A 22 -7.49 -14.42 0.85
C ASN A 22 -6.40 -15.27 0.17
N SER A 23 -5.17 -15.18 0.68
CA SER A 23 -4.02 -15.85 0.08
C SER A 23 -3.07 -16.44 1.12
N ASP A 24 -2.90 -17.77 1.05
CA ASP A 24 -1.88 -18.55 1.75
C ASP A 24 -0.50 -18.50 1.04
N ALA A 25 -0.25 -17.53 0.15
CA ALA A 25 0.97 -17.50 -0.66
C ALA A 25 2.20 -16.95 0.09
N VAL A 26 2.02 -16.04 1.04
CA VAL A 26 3.13 -15.39 1.75
C VAL A 26 3.60 -16.04 3.08
N PRO A 27 2.91 -17.01 3.72
CA PRO A 27 3.49 -17.85 4.77
C PRO A 27 4.73 -18.63 4.29
N LYS A 28 4.92 -18.75 2.97
CA LYS A 28 6.07 -19.40 2.32
C LYS A 28 7.19 -18.43 1.95
N TRP A 29 7.04 -17.13 2.18
CA TRP A 29 8.10 -16.17 1.91
C TRP A 29 9.27 -16.40 2.87
N LYS A 30 10.48 -16.40 2.33
CA LYS A 30 11.71 -16.61 3.10
C LYS A 30 12.70 -15.48 2.80
N PRO A 31 13.47 -15.01 3.80
CA PRO A 31 14.47 -13.96 3.60
C PRO A 31 15.52 -14.27 2.52
N GLU A 32 15.74 -15.56 2.24
CA GLU A 32 16.71 -16.09 1.27
C GLU A 32 16.11 -16.31 -0.12
N SER A 33 14.79 -16.16 -0.28
CA SER A 33 14.10 -16.45 -1.54
C SER A 33 14.41 -15.46 -2.67
N GLY A 34 14.99 -14.30 -2.35
CA GLY A 34 15.25 -13.22 -3.30
C GLY A 34 13.97 -12.56 -3.87
N LYS A 35 12.78 -13.01 -3.44
CA LYS A 35 11.50 -12.48 -3.91
C LYS A 35 11.10 -11.26 -3.10
N ASN A 36 10.54 -10.25 -3.78
CA ASN A 36 9.94 -9.11 -3.12
C ASN A 36 8.75 -9.58 -2.25
N PRO A 37 8.70 -9.28 -0.94
CA PRO A 37 7.60 -9.70 -0.07
C PRO A 37 6.24 -9.05 -0.41
N ALA A 38 6.23 -8.00 -1.25
CA ALA A 38 5.03 -7.35 -1.77
C ALA A 38 4.44 -8.06 -3.00
N GLU A 39 5.20 -8.88 -3.74
CA GLU A 39 4.70 -9.55 -4.96
C GLU A 39 3.84 -10.83 -4.80
N PRO A 40 3.94 -11.64 -3.73
CA PRO A 40 3.37 -13.00 -3.73
C PRO A 40 1.86 -13.05 -3.47
N GLY A 41 1.21 -11.92 -3.15
CA GLY A 41 -0.20 -11.93 -2.78
C GLY A 41 -1.17 -11.73 -3.94
N LEU A 42 -2.45 -11.97 -3.66
CA LEU A 42 -3.56 -11.70 -4.59
C LEU A 42 -4.14 -10.31 -4.30
N TYR A 43 -3.30 -9.29 -4.41
CA TYR A 43 -3.68 -7.89 -4.27
C TYR A 43 -3.67 -7.21 -5.63
N VAL A 44 -4.28 -6.03 -5.74
CA VAL A 44 -4.17 -5.22 -6.96
C VAL A 44 -2.72 -4.80 -7.13
N GLU A 45 -2.17 -5.00 -8.33
CA GLU A 45 -0.76 -4.71 -8.63
C GLU A 45 0.27 -5.38 -7.71
N GLY A 46 -0.15 -6.38 -6.90
CA GLY A 46 0.73 -7.09 -5.98
C GLY A 46 0.54 -6.74 -4.51
N ASP A 47 0.18 -5.50 -4.15
CA ASP A 47 0.13 -4.99 -2.77
C ASP A 47 -0.91 -3.88 -2.47
N ILE A 48 -1.77 -3.52 -3.42
CA ILE A 48 -2.76 -2.44 -3.24
C ILE A 48 -4.15 -2.99 -2.89
N LEU A 49 -4.82 -2.33 -1.93
CA LEU A 49 -6.26 -2.45 -1.69
C LEU A 49 -7.01 -1.15 -2.01
N PHE A 50 -8.18 -1.29 -2.65
CA PHE A 50 -9.11 -0.18 -2.86
C PHE A 50 -10.29 -0.25 -1.88
N PRO A 51 -10.70 0.88 -1.29
CA PRO A 51 -11.67 0.88 -0.18
C PRO A 51 -13.11 0.57 -0.57
N SER A 52 -13.53 0.81 -1.81
CA SER A 52 -14.84 0.39 -2.36
C SER A 52 -14.97 0.80 -3.84
N ARG A 53 -16.00 0.31 -4.55
CA ARG A 53 -16.30 0.77 -5.92
C ARG A 53 -16.60 2.26 -5.97
N ASP A 54 -17.31 2.81 -4.98
CA ASP A 54 -17.74 4.21 -5.02
C ASP A 54 -16.57 5.17 -4.72
N MET A 55 -15.64 4.75 -3.87
CA MET A 55 -14.37 5.46 -3.70
C MET A 55 -13.42 5.24 -4.88
N ALA A 56 -13.41 4.08 -5.53
CA ALA A 56 -12.64 3.86 -6.76
C ALA A 56 -13.20 4.67 -7.95
N ARG A 57 -14.53 4.89 -7.99
CA ARG A 57 -15.17 5.82 -8.94
C ARG A 57 -14.79 7.27 -8.69
N SER A 58 -14.49 7.62 -7.45
CA SER A 58 -13.87 8.90 -7.12
C SER A 58 -12.41 8.80 -7.57
N SER A 59 -11.99 9.63 -8.52
CA SER A 59 -10.58 9.63 -8.97
C SER A 59 -9.66 9.70 -7.75
N LEU A 60 -8.54 8.96 -7.75
CA LEU A 60 -7.52 9.06 -6.69
C LEU A 60 -6.97 10.49 -6.51
N LYS A 61 -7.24 11.38 -7.47
CA LYS A 61 -6.98 12.82 -7.37
C LYS A 61 -7.92 13.54 -6.41
N HIS A 62 -9.03 12.93 -5.99
CA HIS A 62 -10.07 13.57 -5.20
C HIS A 62 -9.52 13.97 -3.82
N PRO A 63 -9.69 15.23 -3.38
CA PRO A 63 -9.10 15.72 -2.14
C PRO A 63 -9.52 14.94 -0.89
N SER A 64 -10.71 14.32 -0.89
CA SER A 64 -11.17 13.49 0.24
C SER A 64 -10.31 12.25 0.48
N LEU A 65 -9.54 11.80 -0.51
CA LEU A 65 -8.63 10.67 -0.37
C LEU A 65 -7.26 11.08 0.19
N ARG A 66 -7.07 12.36 0.50
CA ARG A 66 -5.86 12.87 1.15
C ARG A 66 -6.05 13.00 2.64
N TRP A 67 -4.96 12.79 3.36
CA TRP A 67 -4.86 13.08 4.78
C TRP A 67 -4.85 14.61 5.01
N PRO A 68 -5.78 15.16 5.79
CA PRO A 68 -5.83 16.59 6.09
C PRO A 68 -4.50 17.08 6.68
N GLU A 69 -3.98 18.20 6.18
CA GLU A 69 -2.71 18.80 6.61
C GLU A 69 -1.49 17.84 6.56
N GLY A 70 -1.61 16.70 5.85
CA GLY A 70 -0.57 15.67 5.85
C GLY A 70 -0.39 14.96 7.20
N ILE A 71 -1.37 15.05 8.10
CA ILE A 71 -1.36 14.36 9.40
C ILE A 71 -2.01 12.98 9.24
N VAL A 72 -1.28 11.94 9.62
CA VAL A 72 -1.72 10.54 9.53
C VAL A 72 -1.72 9.95 10.94
N PRO A 73 -2.87 9.93 11.63
CA PRO A 73 -3.02 9.21 12.88
C PRO A 73 -2.76 7.71 12.67
N TYR A 74 -1.97 7.10 13.56
CA TYR A 74 -1.68 5.66 13.47
C TYR A 74 -1.70 4.98 14.83
N GLU A 75 -2.02 3.69 14.79
CA GLU A 75 -1.85 2.77 15.92
C GLU A 75 -0.99 1.58 15.48
N LEU A 76 -0.24 1.00 16.43
CA LEU A 76 0.55 -0.21 16.18
C LEU A 76 -0.11 -1.41 16.83
N SER A 77 -0.31 -2.48 16.06
CA SER A 77 -0.73 -3.77 16.58
C SER A 77 0.16 -4.21 17.76
N PRO A 78 -0.41 -4.85 18.80
CA PRO A 78 0.37 -5.43 19.89
C PRO A 78 1.30 -6.55 19.42
N THR A 79 1.08 -7.11 18.22
CA THR A 79 1.85 -8.24 17.67
C THR A 79 3.29 -7.89 17.28
N PHE A 80 3.65 -6.61 17.22
CA PHE A 80 5.03 -6.20 16.96
C PHE A 80 5.93 -6.34 18.18
N ASN A 81 7.07 -7.00 18.00
CA ASN A 81 8.15 -7.04 19.00
C ASN A 81 8.94 -5.71 19.03
N ASP A 82 9.83 -5.56 20.00
CA ASP A 82 10.59 -4.32 20.21
C ASP A 82 11.47 -3.93 19.00
N LYS A 83 12.01 -4.93 18.28
CA LYS A 83 12.82 -4.69 17.08
C LYS A 83 11.96 -4.13 15.94
N ASP A 84 10.78 -4.70 15.73
CA ASP A 84 9.83 -4.22 14.72
C ASP A 84 9.37 -2.80 15.06
N ARG A 85 9.05 -2.53 16.33
CA ARG A 85 8.66 -1.18 16.81
C ARG A 85 9.78 -0.16 16.60
N ALA A 86 11.02 -0.53 16.90
CA ALA A 86 12.17 0.34 16.66
C ALA A 86 12.35 0.67 15.17
N MET A 87 12.14 -0.31 14.29
CA MET A 87 12.18 -0.11 12.84
C MET A 87 11.06 0.84 12.38
N ILE A 88 9.83 0.63 12.85
CA ILE A 88 8.68 1.48 12.52
C ILE A 88 8.89 2.92 13.02
N ASN A 89 9.41 3.11 14.24
CA ASN A 89 9.73 4.44 14.74
C ASN A 89 10.82 5.12 13.88
N ASN A 90 11.84 4.38 13.45
CA ASN A 90 12.85 4.92 12.54
C ASN A 90 12.28 5.36 11.18
N LEU A 91 11.29 4.64 10.66
CA LEU A 91 10.58 4.98 9.43
C LEU A 91 9.75 6.26 9.59
N ILE A 92 9.06 6.41 10.72
CA ILE A 92 8.30 7.62 11.05
C ILE A 92 9.22 8.85 11.08
N GLU A 93 10.34 8.75 11.79
CA GLU A 93 11.36 9.82 11.82
C GLU A 93 11.93 10.11 10.43
N TYR A 94 12.08 9.09 9.59
CA TYR A 94 12.53 9.25 8.20
C TYR A 94 11.54 10.08 7.38
N PHE A 95 10.23 9.85 7.51
CA PHE A 95 9.19 10.68 6.89
C PHE A 95 9.21 12.11 7.44
N HIS A 96 9.31 12.27 8.76
CA HIS A 96 9.31 13.58 9.41
C HIS A 96 10.50 14.44 8.96
N LYS A 97 11.66 13.81 8.77
CA LYS A 97 12.90 14.46 8.31
C LYS A 97 12.84 14.93 6.86
N LEU A 98 12.21 14.15 5.98
CA LEU A 98 12.28 14.36 4.53
C LEU A 98 11.06 15.05 3.93
N THR A 99 9.94 15.07 4.64
CA THR A 99 8.65 15.54 4.10
C THR A 99 7.89 16.37 5.13
N CYS A 100 6.79 16.98 4.70
CA CYS A 100 5.83 17.61 5.60
C CYS A 100 4.84 16.62 6.25
N VAL A 101 4.83 15.35 5.83
CA VAL A 101 3.90 14.34 6.37
C VAL A 101 4.24 14.03 7.83
N ARG A 102 3.21 13.94 8.67
CA ARG A 102 3.35 13.62 10.09
C ARG A 102 2.51 12.41 10.45
N TRP A 103 3.18 11.28 10.62
CA TRP A 103 2.63 10.12 11.31
C TRP A 103 2.60 10.40 12.80
N VAL A 104 1.40 10.41 13.40
CA VAL A 104 1.20 10.74 14.82
C VAL A 104 0.45 9.62 15.54
N PRO A 105 0.77 9.33 16.82
CA PRO A 105 0.00 8.36 17.59
C PRO A 105 -1.48 8.74 17.61
N ARG A 106 -2.34 7.77 17.31
CA ARG A 106 -3.78 7.92 17.33
C ARG A 106 -4.29 8.27 18.75
N THR A 107 -5.31 9.11 18.80
CA THR A 107 -6.12 9.47 19.96
C THR A 107 -7.57 9.01 19.77
N ASP A 108 -8.39 9.09 20.81
CA ASP A 108 -9.81 8.72 20.73
C ASP A 108 -10.63 9.68 19.85
N ASP A 109 -10.12 10.88 19.56
CA ASP A 109 -10.75 11.88 18.70
C ASP A 109 -10.45 11.64 17.20
N ASP A 110 -9.54 10.71 16.87
CA ASP A 110 -9.20 10.37 15.50
C ASP A 110 -10.18 9.33 14.92
N ASP A 111 -11.17 9.84 14.19
CA ASP A 111 -12.13 9.01 13.43
C ASP A 111 -11.45 8.23 12.30
N ASP A 112 -10.51 8.87 11.60
CA ASP A 112 -9.77 8.31 10.47
C ASP A 112 -8.31 8.04 10.86
N PHE A 113 -7.84 6.80 10.70
CA PHE A 113 -6.48 6.43 11.10
C PHE A 113 -6.00 5.15 10.45
N VAL A 114 -4.67 4.97 10.44
CA VAL A 114 -4.00 3.77 9.95
C VAL A 114 -3.69 2.82 11.10
N SER A 115 -4.24 1.61 11.07
CA SER A 115 -3.85 0.51 11.93
C SER A 115 -2.73 -0.28 11.27
N ILE A 116 -1.51 -0.14 11.78
CA ILE A 116 -0.33 -0.86 11.28
C ILE A 116 -0.32 -2.25 11.92
N GLU A 117 -0.41 -3.28 11.09
CA GLU A 117 -0.60 -4.68 11.48
C GLU A 117 0.53 -5.59 10.99
N ASN A 118 0.69 -6.76 11.62
CA ASN A 118 1.65 -7.81 11.26
C ASN A 118 1.11 -9.22 11.58
N ASN A 119 -0.21 -9.35 11.66
CA ASN A 119 -0.89 -10.63 11.85
C ASN A 119 -1.36 -11.23 10.51
N ARG A 120 -1.19 -10.49 9.40
CA ARG A 120 -1.51 -10.90 8.05
C ARG A 120 -0.27 -10.99 7.22
N THR A 121 -0.42 -11.62 6.09
CA THR A 121 0.70 -12.11 5.31
C THR A 121 0.91 -11.20 4.10
N GLY A 122 2.11 -10.63 3.93
CA GLY A 122 2.46 -9.74 2.81
C GLY A 122 2.78 -8.32 3.26
N CYS A 123 3.22 -7.51 2.32
CA CYS A 123 3.28 -6.06 2.47
C CYS A 123 2.13 -5.50 1.62
N TRP A 124 1.27 -4.68 2.21
CA TRP A 124 0.16 -4.07 1.49
C TRP A 124 -0.46 -2.93 2.29
N SER A 125 -1.16 -2.05 1.57
CA SER A 125 -1.89 -0.92 2.14
C SER A 125 -3.09 -0.55 1.29
N PHE A 126 -4.01 0.23 1.87
CA PHE A 126 -4.97 0.98 1.08
C PHE A 126 -4.28 2.17 0.41
N VAL A 127 -4.81 2.60 -0.75
CA VAL A 127 -4.33 3.82 -1.41
C VAL A 127 -5.11 5.04 -0.93
N GLY A 128 -4.40 5.94 -0.25
CA GLY A 128 -4.96 7.18 0.31
C GLY A 128 -5.74 6.98 1.61
N ARG A 129 -6.42 8.05 2.06
CA ARG A 129 -7.33 8.06 3.20
C ARG A 129 -8.69 7.55 2.78
N ILE A 130 -9.17 6.47 3.42
CA ILE A 130 -10.42 5.81 3.02
C ILE A 130 -11.61 6.13 3.94
N GLY A 131 -11.34 6.77 5.07
CA GLY A 131 -12.32 7.00 6.13
C GLY A 131 -12.38 5.84 7.13
N GLY A 132 -12.53 6.17 8.41
CA GLY A 132 -12.50 5.20 9.51
C GLY A 132 -11.12 4.55 9.71
N ARG A 133 -11.15 3.37 10.34
CA ARG A 133 -9.97 2.52 10.51
C ARG A 133 -9.55 1.87 9.18
N GLN A 134 -8.35 2.17 8.70
CA GLN A 134 -7.75 1.47 7.55
C GLN A 134 -6.52 0.68 7.94
N ARG A 135 -6.31 -0.48 7.31
CA ARG A 135 -5.18 -1.37 7.63
C ARG A 135 -3.98 -1.05 6.73
N LEU A 136 -2.79 -1.18 7.32
CA LEU A 136 -1.51 -1.25 6.60
C LEU A 136 -0.74 -2.43 7.18
N ASN A 137 -0.43 -3.44 6.37
CA ASN A 137 0.21 -4.65 6.85
C ASN A 137 1.70 -4.66 6.54
N LEU A 138 2.52 -4.80 7.58
CA LEU A 138 3.98 -4.94 7.50
C LEU A 138 4.40 -6.28 8.09
N HIS A 139 4.22 -7.35 7.31
CA HIS A 139 4.56 -8.71 7.75
C HIS A 139 6.07 -8.87 8.02
N SER A 140 6.45 -9.06 9.28
CA SER A 140 7.81 -9.26 9.76
C SER A 140 8.26 -10.71 9.52
N PRO A 141 9.54 -10.97 9.19
CA PRO A 141 10.60 -9.98 8.98
C PRO A 141 10.60 -9.37 7.59
N GLY A 142 9.73 -9.80 6.65
CA GLY A 142 9.83 -9.41 5.24
C GLY A 142 9.71 -7.91 5.00
N CYS A 143 8.59 -7.32 5.37
CA CYS A 143 8.30 -5.90 5.14
C CYS A 143 9.12 -4.96 6.02
N LEU A 144 9.77 -5.50 7.07
CA LEU A 144 10.59 -4.76 8.03
C LEU A 144 12.09 -5.12 7.97
N LYS A 145 12.51 -5.95 6.99
CA LYS A 145 13.93 -6.33 6.81
C LYS A 145 14.78 -5.12 6.45
N ASN A 146 14.21 -4.21 5.68
CA ASN A 146 14.77 -2.92 5.33
C ASN A 146 13.63 -1.89 5.17
N ARG A 147 14.00 -0.62 5.08
CA ARG A 147 13.04 0.49 5.00
C ARG A 147 12.24 0.56 3.71
N GLY A 148 12.69 -0.06 2.62
CA GLY A 148 12.10 0.11 1.28
C GLY A 148 10.65 -0.34 1.22
N ALA A 149 10.37 -1.58 1.62
CA ALA A 149 9.01 -2.13 1.62
C ALA A 149 8.08 -1.34 2.55
N SER A 150 8.55 -0.98 3.76
CA SER A 150 7.71 -0.24 4.69
C SER A 150 7.40 1.19 4.21
N VAL A 151 8.39 1.89 3.64
CA VAL A 151 8.17 3.21 3.03
C VAL A 151 7.18 3.11 1.88
N HIS A 152 7.29 2.08 1.06
CA HIS A 152 6.38 1.81 -0.05
C HIS A 152 4.92 1.69 0.42
N GLU A 153 4.64 0.84 1.41
CA GLU A 153 3.28 0.70 1.95
C GLU A 153 2.75 1.98 2.63
N MET A 154 3.64 2.70 3.30
CA MET A 154 3.30 4.00 3.88
C MET A 154 3.00 5.04 2.80
N MET A 155 3.66 4.97 1.62
CA MET A 155 3.34 5.83 0.48
C MET A 155 2.01 5.47 -0.17
N HIS A 156 1.64 4.19 -0.24
CA HIS A 156 0.28 3.81 -0.63
C HIS A 156 -0.75 4.45 0.28
N ALA A 157 -0.58 4.38 1.61
CA ALA A 157 -1.50 5.03 2.55
C ALA A 157 -1.61 6.56 2.33
N LEU A 158 -0.60 7.19 1.74
CA LEU A 158 -0.61 8.61 1.38
C LEU A 158 -1.27 8.92 0.03
N GLY A 159 -1.58 7.90 -0.77
CA GLY A 159 -2.28 8.02 -2.05
C GLY A 159 -1.42 7.78 -3.29
N PHE A 160 -0.20 7.26 -3.13
CA PHE A 160 0.66 6.93 -4.28
C PHE A 160 0.28 5.57 -4.85
N LEU A 161 0.19 5.48 -6.17
CA LEU A 161 0.16 4.22 -6.91
C LEU A 161 1.57 3.85 -7.38
N HIS A 162 1.68 2.68 -8.00
CA HIS A 162 2.91 2.33 -8.69
C HIS A 162 3.21 3.22 -9.89
N GLU A 163 4.48 3.59 -10.01
CA GLU A 163 4.97 4.52 -11.03
C GLU A 163 4.78 3.99 -12.46
N GLN A 164 4.95 2.68 -12.67
CA GLN A 164 4.74 2.07 -13.98
C GLN A 164 3.28 2.12 -14.45
N ASN A 165 2.34 2.58 -13.63
CA ASN A 165 0.92 2.72 -13.98
C ASN A 165 0.50 4.17 -14.25
N ARG A 166 1.48 5.08 -14.34
CA ARG A 166 1.23 6.44 -14.82
C ARG A 166 0.65 6.43 -16.23
N TRP A 167 -0.26 7.36 -16.48
CA TRP A 167 -0.88 7.58 -17.80
C TRP A 167 0.12 7.86 -18.92
N ASP A 168 1.32 8.37 -18.59
CA ASP A 168 2.39 8.68 -19.54
C ASP A 168 3.50 7.61 -19.59
N ARG A 169 3.32 6.45 -18.94
CA ARG A 169 4.37 5.43 -18.84
C ARG A 169 4.93 5.01 -20.20
N ASP A 170 4.07 4.93 -21.23
CA ASP A 170 4.45 4.38 -22.55
C ASP A 170 5.42 5.33 -23.30
N GLN A 171 5.68 6.53 -22.75
CA GLN A 171 6.74 7.42 -23.21
C GLN A 171 8.12 7.08 -22.63
N TYR A 172 8.18 6.30 -21.54
CA TYR A 172 9.39 6.00 -20.78
C TYR A 172 9.72 4.50 -20.72
N LEU A 173 8.72 3.63 -20.87
CA LEU A 173 8.90 2.18 -20.77
C LEU A 173 8.12 1.42 -21.85
N THR A 174 8.58 0.21 -22.16
CA THR A 174 7.89 -0.76 -23.00
C THR A 174 7.55 -1.98 -22.15
N VAL A 175 6.27 -2.32 -22.06
CA VAL A 175 5.84 -3.55 -21.39
C VAL A 175 5.89 -4.70 -22.37
N HIS A 176 6.77 -5.67 -22.11
CA HIS A 176 6.82 -6.94 -22.83
C HIS A 176 5.76 -7.89 -22.26
N TYR A 177 4.51 -7.71 -22.67
CA TYR A 177 3.36 -8.50 -22.18
C TYR A 177 3.53 -10.01 -22.39
N GLU A 178 4.29 -10.44 -23.40
CA GLU A 178 4.67 -11.83 -23.64
C GLU A 178 5.48 -12.45 -22.49
N ASN A 179 6.11 -11.62 -21.67
CA ASN A 179 6.88 -12.04 -20.49
C ASN A 179 6.11 -11.87 -19.18
N VAL A 180 4.88 -11.34 -19.23
CA VAL A 180 4.01 -11.20 -18.06
C VAL A 180 3.37 -12.55 -17.76
N LYS A 181 3.30 -12.91 -16.46
CA LYS A 181 2.66 -14.16 -16.06
C LYS A 181 1.16 -14.09 -16.40
N PRO A 182 0.59 -15.14 -17.01
CA PRO A 182 -0.85 -15.17 -17.30
C PRO A 182 -1.70 -14.88 -16.06
N GLY A 183 -2.65 -13.97 -16.20
CA GLY A 183 -3.54 -13.49 -15.13
C GLY A 183 -3.02 -12.27 -14.36
N ASN A 184 -1.83 -11.76 -14.69
CA ASN A 184 -1.23 -10.55 -14.10
C ASN A 184 -1.02 -9.43 -15.15
N GLU A 185 -1.63 -9.54 -16.32
CA GLU A 185 -1.65 -8.49 -17.32
C GLU A 185 -2.58 -7.36 -16.82
N ALA A 186 -1.97 -6.26 -16.37
CA ALA A 186 -2.65 -5.02 -16.04
C ALA A 186 -2.59 -4.03 -17.21
#